data_AF-A0A975MIH8-F1
#
_entry.id   AF-A0A975MIH8-F1
#
_cell.length_a   1.000
_cell.length_b   1.000
_cell.length_c   1.000
_cell.angle_alpha   90.00
_cell.angle_beta   90.00
_cell.angle_gamma   90.00
#
_symmetry.space_group_name_H-M   'P 1'
#
loop_
_entity.id
_entity.type
_entity.pdbx_description
1 polymer ?
#
loop_
_entity_poly.entity_id
_entity_poly.type
_entity_poly.pdbx_seq_one_letter_code
_entity_poly.pdbx_strand_id
1 'polypeptide(L)'
;MWAPVALCFGTAAPASLVLHGIHHSLTVVGVLAVLWLLAPASWVRRVRQAVGGPDHRAVTVWVTVAVTASVAAALVHALVVPGHLRPEAGAVLAPAFAVVAALQAGWAYAVARSTRSAATVPAALLVTGLALHGGALGIWLMSRTWGLPTAIYPGPVPAFGAPDLLAAVWQLLTVVAVAVLLHGTRRTTVPADATPVGTRVDRWTSWPPASRLVAVAAGGSLVALVTAGGLL
;
A
#
# COMPACT_ATOMS: atom_id res chain seq x y z
N MET A 1 31.42 32.07 24.38
CA MET A 1 32.44 31.06 24.03
C MET A 1 31.72 29.95 23.29
N TRP A 2 32.00 29.77 22.01
CA TRP A 2 31.41 28.73 21.17
C TRP A 2 32.39 27.55 21.14
N ALA A 3 31.96 26.38 21.62
CA ALA A 3 32.73 25.15 21.51
C ALA A 3 32.61 24.60 20.07
N PRO A 4 33.69 24.10 19.45
CA PRO A 4 33.63 23.50 18.14
C PRO A 4 32.90 22.16 18.19
N VAL A 5 31.89 22.00 17.34
CA VAL A 5 31.21 20.73 17.07
C VAL A 5 32.21 19.80 16.39
N ALA A 6 32.67 18.78 17.13
CA ALA A 6 33.45 17.69 16.57
C ALA A 6 32.56 16.86 15.64
N LEU A 7 32.70 17.06 14.32
CA LEU A 7 32.10 16.21 13.30
C LEU A 7 32.82 14.85 13.30
N CYS A 8 32.30 13.91 14.08
CA CYS A 8 32.66 12.50 13.95
C CYS A 8 32.02 11.94 12.67
N PHE A 9 32.75 11.97 11.56
CA PHE A 9 32.41 11.23 10.33
C PHE A 9 32.71 9.74 10.53
N GLY A 10 31.88 9.05 11.31
CA GLY A 10 31.91 7.59 11.43
C GLY A 10 30.98 6.94 10.40
N THR A 11 31.54 6.25 9.40
CA THR A 11 31.02 5.09 8.62
C THR A 11 29.52 5.00 8.20
N ALA A 12 28.72 6.05 8.32
CA ALA A 12 27.27 6.05 8.06
C ALA A 12 26.86 6.29 6.59
N ALA A 13 27.84 6.53 5.71
CA ALA A 13 27.63 6.82 4.29
C ALA A 13 26.86 5.75 3.48
N PRO A 14 26.98 4.43 3.72
CA PRO A 14 26.26 3.45 2.89
C PRO A 14 24.76 3.37 3.24
N ALA A 15 24.38 3.62 4.50
CA ALA A 15 22.99 3.53 4.93
C ALA A 15 22.14 4.69 4.39
N SER A 16 22.70 5.90 4.36
CA SER A 16 22.02 7.07 3.80
C SER A 16 21.81 6.93 2.29
N LEU A 17 22.77 6.38 1.55
CA LEU A 17 22.67 6.18 0.10
C LEU A 17 21.61 5.14 -0.27
N VAL A 18 21.53 4.04 0.48
CA VAL A 18 20.49 3.02 0.34
C VAL A 18 19.11 3.58 0.66
N LEU A 19 18.98 4.39 1.72
CA LEU A 19 17.73 5.08 2.06
C LEU A 19 17.23 5.99 0.93
N HIS A 20 18.13 6.81 0.36
CA HIS A 20 17.79 7.67 -0.77
C HIS A 20 17.40 6.84 -2.00
N GLY A 21 18.11 5.75 -2.28
CA GLY A 21 17.77 4.84 -3.37
C GLY A 21 16.38 4.21 -3.23
N ILE A 22 16.03 3.73 -2.04
CA ILE A 22 14.71 3.16 -1.74
C ILE A 22 13.62 4.23 -1.85
N HIS A 23 13.86 5.41 -1.29
CA HIS A 23 12.94 6.54 -1.37
C HIS A 23 12.68 6.93 -2.83
N HIS A 24 13.73 7.16 -3.62
CA HIS A 24 13.61 7.49 -5.03
C HIS A 24 12.93 6.36 -5.82
N SER A 25 13.21 5.10 -5.51
CA SER A 25 12.56 3.96 -6.17
C SER A 25 11.06 3.92 -5.90
N LEU A 26 10.63 4.14 -4.65
CA LEU A 26 9.22 4.22 -4.28
C LEU A 26 8.54 5.43 -4.92
N THR A 27 9.22 6.59 -4.96
CA THR A 27 8.73 7.79 -5.66
C THR A 27 8.60 7.55 -7.15
N VAL A 28 9.60 6.93 -7.79
CA VAL A 28 9.57 6.61 -9.22
C VAL A 28 8.45 5.62 -9.51
N VAL A 29 8.30 4.54 -8.75
CA VAL A 29 7.19 3.58 -8.96
C VAL A 29 5.83 4.22 -8.72
N GLY A 30 5.69 5.06 -7.69
CA GLY A 30 4.47 5.81 -7.42
C GLY A 30 4.13 6.81 -8.53
N VAL A 31 5.12 7.58 -9.01
CA VAL A 31 4.98 8.51 -10.13
C VAL A 31 4.66 7.75 -11.41
N LEU A 32 5.33 6.64 -11.70
CA LEU A 32 5.03 5.81 -12.86
C LEU A 32 3.62 5.22 -12.79
N ALA A 33 3.14 4.81 -11.61
CA ALA A 33 1.75 4.36 -11.43
C ALA A 33 0.75 5.50 -11.66
N VAL A 34 1.02 6.71 -11.18
CA VAL A 34 0.20 7.91 -11.43
C VAL A 34 0.24 8.30 -12.91
N LEU A 35 1.42 8.34 -13.53
CA LEU A 35 1.58 8.60 -14.96
C LEU A 35 0.88 7.53 -15.80
N TRP A 36 0.86 6.29 -15.36
CA TRP A 36 0.12 5.21 -16.01
C TRP A 36 -1.40 5.39 -15.86
N LEU A 37 -1.88 5.84 -14.69
CA LEU A 37 -3.29 6.22 -14.48
C LEU A 37 -3.70 7.42 -15.36
N LEU A 38 -2.76 8.35 -15.60
CA LEU A 38 -2.95 9.53 -16.45
C LEU A 38 -2.62 9.28 -17.93
N ALA A 39 -2.07 8.11 -18.26
CA ALA A 39 -1.59 7.83 -19.60
C ALA A 39 -2.75 7.87 -20.61
N PRO A 40 -2.51 8.39 -21.83
CA PRO A 40 -3.53 8.42 -22.87
C PRO A 40 -4.12 7.02 -23.07
N ALA A 41 -5.44 6.95 -23.08
CA ALA A 41 -6.19 5.69 -23.19
C ALA A 41 -5.73 4.78 -24.33
N SER A 42 -5.15 5.38 -25.39
CA SER A 42 -4.60 4.75 -26.59
C SER A 42 -3.29 3.97 -26.36
N TRP A 43 -2.43 4.37 -25.43
CA TRP A 43 -1.14 3.69 -25.17
C TRP A 43 -1.35 2.39 -24.40
N VAL A 44 -2.17 2.43 -23.36
CA VAL A 44 -2.59 1.25 -22.58
C VAL A 44 -3.36 0.24 -23.45
N ARG A 45 -4.12 0.73 -24.43
CA ARG A 45 -4.86 -0.12 -25.38
C ARG A 45 -3.93 -1.01 -26.22
N ARG A 46 -2.76 -0.50 -26.62
CA ARG A 46 -1.76 -1.25 -27.38
C ARG A 46 -1.09 -2.35 -26.54
N VAL A 47 -0.71 -2.04 -25.30
CA VAL A 47 -0.16 -3.06 -24.37
C VAL A 47 -1.18 -4.17 -24.11
N ARG A 48 -2.45 -3.83 -23.96
CA ARG A 48 -3.51 -4.81 -23.69
C ARG A 48 -3.91 -5.63 -24.93
N GLN A 49 -3.90 -5.03 -26.12
CA GLN A 49 -4.06 -5.78 -27.38
C GLN A 49 -2.92 -6.78 -27.59
N ALA A 50 -1.73 -6.50 -27.06
CA ALA A 50 -0.63 -7.45 -27.03
C ALA A 50 -0.78 -8.55 -25.95
N VAL A 51 -1.65 -8.36 -24.94
CA VAL A 51 -1.79 -9.24 -23.76
C VAL A 51 -3.12 -10.02 -23.71
N GLY A 52 -4.12 -9.66 -24.53
CA GLY A 52 -5.44 -10.28 -24.53
C GLY A 52 -6.44 -9.59 -23.58
N GLY A 53 -7.74 -9.83 -23.78
CA GLY A 53 -8.83 -9.22 -22.99
C GLY A 53 -8.78 -9.59 -21.50
N PRO A 54 -9.52 -8.90 -20.61
CA PRO A 54 -9.54 -9.22 -19.19
C PRO A 54 -10.16 -10.59 -18.92
N ASP A 55 -9.31 -11.59 -18.72
CA ASP A 55 -9.72 -12.87 -18.15
C ASP A 55 -10.29 -12.66 -16.74
N HIS A 56 -11.40 -13.33 -16.42
CA HIS A 56 -11.98 -13.33 -15.08
C HIS A 56 -10.95 -13.71 -14.00
N ARG A 57 -10.02 -14.60 -14.35
CA ARG A 57 -8.88 -14.97 -13.50
C ARG A 57 -8.00 -13.77 -13.15
N ALA A 58 -7.75 -12.87 -14.11
CA ALA A 58 -6.95 -11.67 -13.87
C ALA A 58 -7.65 -10.71 -12.89
N VAL A 59 -8.97 -10.53 -13.02
CA VAL A 59 -9.75 -9.72 -12.07
C VAL A 59 -9.67 -10.31 -10.66
N THR A 60 -9.89 -11.61 -10.52
CA THR A 60 -9.76 -12.30 -9.22
C THR A 60 -8.36 -12.13 -8.63
N VAL A 61 -7.29 -12.29 -9.44
CA VAL A 61 -5.91 -12.07 -8.97
C VAL A 61 -5.77 -10.67 -8.36
N TRP A 62 -6.14 -9.62 -9.10
CA TRP A 62 -5.93 -8.24 -8.65
C TRP A 62 -6.79 -7.86 -7.46
N VAL A 63 -8.05 -8.32 -7.39
CA VAL A 63 -8.89 -8.11 -6.20
C VAL A 63 -8.26 -8.76 -4.98
N THR A 64 -7.85 -10.02 -5.09
CA THR A 64 -7.26 -10.75 -3.98
C THR A 64 -5.93 -10.14 -3.54
N VAL A 65 -5.09 -9.68 -4.47
CA VAL A 65 -3.86 -8.95 -4.18
C VAL A 65 -4.18 -7.66 -3.43
N ALA A 66 -5.14 -6.85 -3.91
CA ALA A 66 -5.51 -5.59 -3.28
C ALA A 66 -6.02 -5.78 -1.84
N VAL A 67 -6.91 -6.75 -1.63
CA VAL A 67 -7.45 -7.07 -0.30
C VAL A 67 -6.34 -7.52 0.65
N THR A 68 -5.51 -8.47 0.20
CA THR A 68 -4.42 -9.04 1.02
C THR A 68 -3.40 -7.97 1.40
N ALA A 69 -2.96 -7.18 0.43
CA ALA A 69 -1.99 -6.12 0.65
C ALA A 69 -2.56 -5.01 1.55
N SER A 70 -3.84 -4.65 1.40
CA SER A 70 -4.50 -3.70 2.31
C SER A 70 -4.56 -4.22 3.75
N VAL A 71 -4.91 -5.50 3.95
CA VAL A 71 -4.90 -6.11 5.29
C VAL A 71 -3.48 -6.12 5.86
N ALA A 72 -2.48 -6.47 5.07
CA ALA A 72 -1.08 -6.45 5.52
C ALA A 72 -0.64 -5.04 5.96
N ALA A 73 -0.94 -4.01 5.16
CA ALA A 73 -0.68 -2.61 5.49
C ALA A 73 -1.39 -2.18 6.78
N ALA A 74 -2.67 -2.55 6.93
CA ALA A 74 -3.44 -2.26 8.13
C ALA A 74 -2.82 -2.87 9.39
N LEU A 75 -2.35 -4.12 9.29
CA LEU A 75 -1.69 -4.80 10.40
C LEU A 75 -0.35 -4.16 10.76
N VAL A 76 0.46 -3.74 9.77
CA VAL A 76 1.69 -2.99 10.05
C VAL A 76 1.39 -1.68 10.78
N HIS A 77 0.39 -0.90 10.32
CA HIS A 77 -0.02 0.33 10.99
C HIS A 77 -0.53 0.07 12.42
N ALA A 78 -1.31 -0.99 12.65
CA ALA A 78 -1.78 -1.36 13.97
C ALA A 78 -0.62 -1.76 14.90
N LEU A 79 0.37 -2.50 14.39
CA LEU A 79 1.52 -2.95 15.16
C LEU A 79 2.42 -1.80 15.64
N VAL A 80 2.51 -0.69 14.91
CA VAL A 80 3.31 0.46 15.34
C VAL A 80 2.60 1.38 16.33
N VAL A 81 1.29 1.21 16.57
CA VAL A 81 0.51 2.06 17.49
C VAL A 81 1.10 2.07 18.91
N PRO A 82 1.42 0.93 19.55
CA PRO A 82 1.95 0.94 20.92
C PRO A 82 3.24 1.76 21.07
N GLY A 83 4.12 1.72 20.06
CA GLY A 83 5.37 2.50 20.06
C GLY A 83 5.12 4.02 20.04
N HIS A 84 4.00 4.45 19.45
CA HIS A 84 3.62 5.86 19.37
C HIS A 84 2.79 6.34 20.56
N LEU A 85 2.40 5.48 21.51
CA LEU A 85 1.67 5.93 22.71
C LEU A 85 2.57 6.67 23.71
N ARG A 86 3.89 6.57 23.54
CA ARG A 86 4.87 7.25 24.39
C ARG A 86 4.92 8.74 24.05
N PRO A 87 4.94 9.65 25.05
CA PRO A 87 4.96 11.10 24.82
C PRO A 87 6.11 11.56 23.90
N GLU A 88 7.29 10.98 24.07
CA GLU A 88 8.50 11.26 23.30
C GLU A 88 8.43 10.80 21.84
N ALA A 89 7.52 9.89 21.50
CA ALA A 89 7.32 9.35 20.15
C ALA A 89 6.24 10.09 19.34
N GLY A 90 5.66 11.17 19.91
CA GLY A 90 4.57 11.90 19.29
C GLY A 90 3.23 11.19 19.49
N ALA A 91 2.72 11.19 20.73
CA ALA A 91 1.47 10.54 21.14
C ALA A 91 0.26 10.83 20.23
N VAL A 92 0.25 11.98 19.55
CA VAL A 92 -0.79 12.36 18.59
C VAL A 92 -0.84 11.47 17.34
N LEU A 93 0.26 10.78 17.01
CA LEU A 93 0.36 9.88 15.85
C LEU A 93 -0.28 8.52 16.10
N ALA A 94 -0.31 8.03 17.34
CA ALA A 94 -0.94 6.76 17.70
C ALA A 94 -2.41 6.64 17.23
N PRO A 95 -3.31 7.61 17.54
CA PRO A 95 -4.68 7.54 17.04
C PRO A 95 -4.75 7.66 15.51
N ALA A 96 -3.85 8.42 14.87
CA ALA A 96 -3.82 8.52 13.41
C ALA A 96 -3.49 7.17 12.76
N PHE A 97 -2.47 6.46 13.25
CA PHE A 97 -2.13 5.11 12.78
C PHE A 97 -3.27 4.11 13.02
N ALA A 98 -3.92 4.16 14.19
CA ALA A 98 -5.06 3.30 14.48
C ALA A 98 -6.25 3.55 13.53
N VAL A 99 -6.55 4.83 13.22
CA VAL A 99 -7.59 5.20 12.26
C VAL A 99 -7.23 4.71 10.86
N VAL A 100 -5.99 4.93 10.40
CA VAL A 100 -5.54 4.43 9.08
C VAL A 100 -5.65 2.91 9.00
N ALA A 101 -5.21 2.19 10.04
CA ALA A 101 -5.33 0.73 10.10
C ALA A 101 -6.80 0.28 10.00
N ALA A 102 -7.70 0.91 10.76
CA ALA A 102 -9.13 0.59 10.74
C ALA A 102 -9.76 0.87 9.37
N LEU A 103 -9.42 2.01 8.73
CA LEU A 103 -9.91 2.35 7.40
C LEU A 103 -9.40 1.37 6.34
N GLN A 104 -8.14 0.96 6.39
CA GLN A 104 -7.55 0.01 5.43
C GLN A 104 -8.15 -1.40 5.59
N ALA A 105 -8.36 -1.85 6.83
CA ALA A 105 -9.04 -3.11 7.12
C ALA A 105 -10.52 -3.05 6.69
N GLY A 106 -11.22 -1.96 7.01
CA GLY A 106 -12.62 -1.74 6.65
C GLY A 106 -12.83 -1.69 5.14
N TRP A 107 -11.93 -1.03 4.41
CA TRP A 107 -11.93 -1.01 2.95
C TRP A 107 -11.72 -2.42 2.36
N ALA A 108 -10.73 -3.16 2.86
CA ALA A 108 -10.46 -4.53 2.42
C ALA A 108 -11.68 -5.44 2.63
N TYR A 109 -12.33 -5.32 3.79
CA TYR A 109 -13.57 -6.03 4.10
C TYR A 109 -14.71 -5.63 3.16
N ALA A 110 -14.90 -4.34 2.88
CA ALA A 110 -15.91 -3.86 1.95
C ALA A 110 -15.70 -4.41 0.53
N VAL A 111 -14.46 -4.45 0.03
CA VAL A 111 -14.11 -5.03 -1.28
C VAL A 111 -14.43 -6.52 -1.28
N ALA A 112 -13.95 -7.27 -0.29
CA ALA A 112 -14.21 -8.70 -0.17
C ALA A 112 -15.73 -9.00 -0.13
N ARG A 113 -16.50 -8.20 0.62
CA ARG A 113 -17.96 -8.35 0.70
C ARG A 113 -18.65 -8.01 -0.63
N SER A 114 -18.21 -6.99 -1.34
CA SER A 114 -18.80 -6.59 -2.63
C SER A 114 -18.74 -7.72 -3.66
N THR A 115 -17.64 -8.49 -3.67
CA THR A 115 -17.48 -9.64 -4.58
C THR A 115 -18.36 -10.86 -4.26
N ARG A 116 -19.00 -10.89 -3.09
CA ARG A 116 -19.96 -11.95 -2.76
C ARG A 116 -21.33 -11.71 -3.40
N SER A 117 -21.71 -10.44 -3.54
CA SER A 117 -23.02 -10.02 -4.01
C SER A 117 -23.02 -9.57 -5.47
N ALA A 118 -21.88 -9.16 -6.01
CA ALA A 118 -21.74 -8.69 -7.39
C ALA A 118 -20.52 -9.32 -8.09
N ALA A 119 -20.60 -9.44 -9.41
CA ALA A 119 -19.48 -9.91 -10.25
C ALA A 119 -18.36 -8.87 -10.42
N THR A 120 -18.55 -7.64 -9.94
CA THR A 120 -17.60 -6.54 -10.08
C THR A 120 -17.49 -5.74 -8.79
N VAL A 121 -16.33 -5.13 -8.56
CA VAL A 121 -16.10 -4.20 -7.45
C VAL A 121 -16.56 -2.80 -7.88
N PRO A 122 -17.41 -2.10 -7.09
CA PRO A 122 -17.86 -0.77 -7.44
C PRO A 122 -16.70 0.21 -7.65
N ALA A 123 -16.78 1.02 -8.72
CA ALA A 123 -15.72 1.99 -9.04
C ALA A 123 -15.48 3.00 -7.91
N ALA A 124 -16.53 3.44 -7.22
CA ALA A 124 -16.42 4.30 -6.05
C ALA A 124 -15.56 3.66 -4.95
N LEU A 125 -15.76 2.37 -4.68
CA LEU A 125 -14.99 1.65 -3.68
C LEU A 125 -13.51 1.54 -4.09
N LEU A 126 -13.24 1.30 -5.36
CA LEU A 126 -11.87 1.31 -5.87
C LEU A 126 -11.22 2.70 -5.76
N VAL A 127 -11.94 3.79 -6.11
CA VAL A 127 -11.44 5.17 -5.94
C VAL A 127 -11.14 5.48 -4.47
N THR A 128 -12.00 5.07 -3.54
CA THR A 128 -11.72 5.25 -2.10
C THR A 128 -10.48 4.50 -1.66
N GLY A 129 -10.22 3.31 -2.20
CA GLY A 129 -8.98 2.56 -1.93
C GLY A 129 -7.75 3.28 -2.45
N LEU A 130 -7.82 3.80 -3.68
CA LEU A 130 -6.74 4.58 -4.26
C LEU A 130 -6.43 5.84 -3.43
N ALA A 131 -7.46 6.56 -3.01
CA ALA A 131 -7.33 7.75 -2.18
C ALA A 131 -6.76 7.41 -0.79
N LEU A 132 -7.25 6.35 -0.15
CA LEU A 132 -6.80 5.93 1.18
C LEU A 132 -5.33 5.49 1.19
N HIS A 133 -4.96 4.56 0.33
CA HIS A 133 -3.60 4.02 0.30
C HIS A 133 -2.61 4.99 -0.35
N GLY A 134 -3.01 5.65 -1.44
CA GLY A 134 -2.18 6.68 -2.09
C GLY A 134 -1.98 7.91 -1.20
N GLY A 135 -3.02 8.33 -0.49
CA GLY A 135 -2.95 9.45 0.47
C GLY A 135 -2.05 9.13 1.66
N ALA A 136 -2.18 7.94 2.26
CA ALA A 136 -1.30 7.51 3.34
C ALA A 136 0.17 7.40 2.90
N LEU A 137 0.44 6.86 1.71
CA LEU A 137 1.78 6.89 1.10
C LEU A 137 2.28 8.32 0.87
N GLY A 138 1.44 9.22 0.38
CA GLY A 138 1.78 10.62 0.15
C GLY A 138 2.14 11.35 1.44
N ILE A 139 1.33 11.18 2.49
CA ILE A 139 1.59 11.75 3.83
C ILE A 139 2.90 11.20 4.39
N TRP A 140 3.13 9.89 4.27
CA TRP A 140 4.38 9.27 4.69
C TRP A 140 5.58 9.81 3.90
N LEU A 141 5.46 9.93 2.58
CA LEU A 141 6.53 10.46 1.74
C LEU A 141 6.85 11.91 2.11
N MET A 142 5.81 12.71 2.34
CA MET A 142 5.93 14.10 2.78
C MET A 142 6.62 14.20 4.14
N SER A 143 6.24 13.35 5.10
CA SER A 143 6.83 13.36 6.45
C SER A 143 8.31 12.97 6.45
N ARG A 144 8.73 12.13 5.50
CA ARG A 144 10.14 11.72 5.33
C ARG A 144 10.99 12.71 4.53
N THR A 145 10.38 13.58 3.73
CA THR A 145 11.09 14.54 2.87
C THR A 145 11.15 15.94 3.47
N TRP A 146 10.03 16.42 4.01
CA TRP A 146 9.90 17.76 4.58
C TRP A 146 9.76 17.76 6.10
N GLY A 147 9.72 16.58 6.72
CA GLY A 147 9.41 16.45 8.15
C GLY A 147 7.92 16.60 8.44
N LEU A 148 7.56 16.43 9.70
CA LEU A 148 6.24 16.79 10.21
C LEU A 148 6.32 18.18 10.84
N PRO A 149 5.21 18.96 10.85
CA PRO A 149 5.12 20.15 11.68
C PRO A 149 5.57 19.83 13.11
N THR A 150 6.38 20.70 13.72
CA THR A 150 6.96 20.49 15.06
C THR A 150 5.91 20.29 16.14
N ALA A 151 4.69 20.81 15.92
CA ALA A 151 3.52 20.58 16.77
C ALA A 151 3.02 19.11 16.76
N ILE A 152 3.40 18.32 15.76
CA ILE A 152 3.03 16.90 15.61
C ILE A 152 4.20 16.00 16.04
N TYR A 153 5.43 16.39 15.74
CA TYR A 153 6.64 15.68 16.13
C TYR A 153 7.77 16.67 16.43
N PRO A 154 8.16 16.88 17.71
CA PRO A 154 9.16 17.87 18.09
C PRO A 154 10.61 17.40 17.91
N GLY A 155 10.84 16.16 17.44
CA GLY A 155 12.17 15.58 17.24
C GLY A 155 12.73 15.75 15.82
N PRO A 156 13.99 15.32 15.60
CA PRO A 156 14.57 15.24 14.25
C PRO A 156 13.75 14.28 13.37
N VAL A 157 13.85 14.40 12.04
CA VAL A 157 13.15 13.50 11.10
C VAL A 157 13.38 12.04 11.54
N PRO A 158 12.31 11.28 11.83
CA PRO A 158 12.48 9.93 12.37
C PRO A 158 13.26 9.06 11.38
N ALA A 159 14.02 8.10 11.90
CA ALA A 159 14.72 7.13 11.05
C ALA A 159 13.72 6.28 10.26
N PHE A 160 14.13 5.85 9.08
CA PHE A 160 13.38 4.92 8.24
C PHE A 160 13.52 3.51 8.83
N GLY A 161 12.41 2.89 9.25
CA GLY A 161 12.41 1.57 9.85
C GLY A 161 11.88 0.47 8.92
N ALA A 162 12.08 -0.79 9.33
CA ALA A 162 11.44 -1.93 8.67
C ALA A 162 9.89 -1.83 8.59
N PRO A 163 9.17 -1.32 9.62
CA PRO A 163 7.73 -1.09 9.50
C PRO A 163 7.36 -0.12 8.38
N ASP A 164 8.14 0.96 8.18
CA ASP A 164 7.89 1.95 7.13
C ASP A 164 7.96 1.32 5.74
N LEU A 165 9.02 0.55 5.48
CA LEU A 165 9.20 -0.11 4.20
C LEU A 165 8.09 -1.11 3.93
N LEU A 166 7.74 -1.94 4.91
CA LEU A 166 6.67 -2.92 4.75
C LEU A 166 5.32 -2.24 4.50
N ALA A 167 4.97 -1.24 5.29
CA ALA A 167 3.75 -0.46 5.07
C ALA A 167 3.74 0.17 3.67
N ALA A 168 4.85 0.76 3.23
CA ALA A 168 4.95 1.38 1.92
C ALA A 168 4.78 0.36 0.77
N VAL A 169 5.45 -0.79 0.84
CA VAL A 169 5.35 -1.86 -0.15
C VAL A 169 3.93 -2.38 -0.26
N TRP A 170 3.28 -2.68 0.87
CA TRP A 170 1.92 -3.20 0.87
C TRP A 170 0.91 -2.17 0.37
N GLN A 171 1.05 -0.90 0.77
CA GLN A 171 0.19 0.17 0.25
C GLN A 171 0.38 0.39 -1.25
N LEU A 172 1.62 0.35 -1.74
CA LEU A 172 1.93 0.53 -3.16
C LEU A 172 1.35 -0.63 -3.99
N LEU A 173 1.46 -1.86 -3.50
CA LEU A 173 0.87 -3.03 -4.14
C LEU A 173 -0.67 -2.90 -4.22
N THR A 174 -1.33 -2.41 -3.17
CA THR A 174 -2.77 -2.11 -3.21
C THR A 174 -3.10 -1.04 -4.23
N VAL A 175 -2.35 0.07 -4.26
CA VAL A 175 -2.52 1.16 -5.23
C VAL A 175 -2.42 0.65 -6.66
N VAL A 176 -1.40 -0.14 -6.98
CA VAL A 176 -1.21 -0.75 -8.31
C VAL A 176 -2.39 -1.67 -8.66
N ALA A 177 -2.78 -2.55 -7.75
CA ALA A 177 -3.89 -3.47 -7.99
C ALA A 177 -5.22 -2.73 -8.24
N VAL A 178 -5.51 -1.71 -7.42
CA VAL A 178 -6.69 -0.85 -7.57
C VAL A 178 -6.66 -0.06 -8.87
N ALA A 179 -5.49 0.50 -9.25
CA ALA A 179 -5.30 1.20 -10.51
C ALA A 179 -5.61 0.31 -11.72
N VAL A 180 -5.11 -0.93 -11.71
CA VAL A 180 -5.40 -1.93 -12.75
C VAL A 180 -6.91 -2.25 -12.82
N LEU A 181 -7.56 -2.45 -11.67
CA LEU A 181 -9.00 -2.72 -11.60
C LEU A 181 -9.86 -1.55 -12.09
N LEU A 182 -9.53 -0.31 -11.73
CA LEU A 182 -10.23 0.89 -12.21
C LEU A 182 -10.12 1.07 -13.72
N HIS A 183 -8.96 0.75 -14.29
CA HIS A 183 -8.74 0.78 -15.73
C HIS A 183 -9.52 -0.33 -16.46
N GLY A 184 -9.68 -1.48 -15.82
CA GLY A 184 -10.50 -2.59 -16.32
C GLY A 184 -12.00 -2.26 -16.34
N THR A 185 -12.53 -1.74 -15.25
CA THR A 185 -13.98 -1.50 -15.04
C THR A 185 -14.55 -0.40 -15.94
N ARG A 186 -13.81 0.68 -16.21
CA ARG A 186 -14.26 1.77 -17.11
C ARG A 186 -14.49 1.36 -18.57
N ARG A 187 -14.11 0.14 -18.97
CA ARG A 187 -14.08 -0.30 -20.38
C ARG A 187 -14.86 -1.58 -20.65
N THR A 188 -15.49 -2.17 -19.64
CA THR A 188 -16.35 -3.36 -19.78
C THR A 188 -17.81 -2.94 -19.56
N THR A 189 -18.49 -2.53 -20.64
CA THR A 189 -19.95 -2.68 -20.72
C THR A 189 -20.24 -4.17 -20.84
N VAL A 190 -20.54 -4.81 -19.71
CA VAL A 190 -20.99 -6.19 -19.67
C VAL A 190 -22.44 -6.20 -20.17
N PRO A 191 -22.82 -7.03 -21.17
CA PRO A 191 -24.23 -7.24 -21.53
C PRO A 191 -25.02 -7.62 -20.27
N ALA A 192 -26.21 -7.05 -20.07
CA ALA A 192 -27.02 -7.24 -18.85
C ALA A 192 -27.36 -8.71 -18.53
N ASP A 193 -27.16 -9.56 -19.52
CA ASP A 193 -27.53 -10.95 -19.68
C ASP A 193 -26.32 -11.91 -19.57
N ALA A 194 -25.10 -11.40 -19.39
CA ALA A 194 -23.95 -12.24 -19.08
C ALA A 194 -24.10 -12.83 -17.66
N THR A 195 -24.13 -14.16 -17.58
CA THR A 195 -24.12 -14.87 -16.30
C THR A 195 -22.90 -14.43 -15.49
N PRO A 196 -23.08 -14.00 -14.22
CA PRO A 196 -21.97 -13.54 -13.40
C PRO A 196 -21.04 -14.70 -13.08
N VAL A 197 -19.96 -14.84 -13.85
CA VAL A 197 -18.84 -15.73 -13.50
C VAL A 197 -18.14 -15.09 -12.29
N GLY A 198 -18.46 -15.60 -11.11
CA GLY A 198 -18.15 -14.94 -9.83
C GLY A 198 -16.65 -14.71 -9.63
N THR A 199 -16.27 -13.44 -9.43
CA THR A 199 -14.94 -13.03 -8.93
C THR A 199 -14.88 -13.15 -7.41
N ARG A 200 -15.40 -14.24 -6.84
CA ARG A 200 -15.48 -14.37 -5.39
C ARG A 200 -14.10 -14.52 -4.79
N VAL A 201 -13.84 -13.80 -3.71
CA VAL A 201 -12.76 -14.11 -2.78
C VAL A 201 -13.21 -15.32 -1.95
N ASP A 202 -13.12 -16.50 -2.55
CA ASP A 202 -13.51 -17.79 -1.96
C ASP A 202 -12.40 -18.33 -1.04
N ARG A 203 -12.47 -19.61 -0.65
CA ARG A 203 -11.45 -20.28 0.18
C ARG A 203 -10.05 -20.05 -0.42
N TRP A 204 -9.09 -19.70 0.42
CA TRP A 204 -7.68 -19.50 0.06
C TRP A 204 -7.09 -20.57 -0.88
N THR A 205 -7.50 -21.83 -0.73
CA THR A 205 -7.06 -22.95 -1.57
C THR A 205 -7.44 -22.81 -3.04
N SER A 206 -8.52 -22.09 -3.33
CA SER A 206 -8.99 -21.82 -4.71
C SER A 206 -8.30 -20.63 -5.37
N TRP A 207 -7.45 -19.90 -4.62
CA TRP A 207 -6.83 -18.70 -5.14
C TRP A 207 -5.78 -19.03 -6.21
N PRO A 208 -5.61 -18.15 -7.22
CA PRO A 208 -4.52 -18.24 -8.17
C PRO A 208 -3.15 -18.30 -7.46
N PRO A 209 -2.13 -18.98 -8.03
CA PRO A 209 -0.81 -19.10 -7.40
C PRO A 209 -0.18 -17.76 -7.00
N ALA A 210 -0.30 -16.74 -7.84
CA ALA A 210 0.22 -15.40 -7.56
C ALA A 210 -0.42 -14.78 -6.31
N SER A 211 -1.74 -14.89 -6.17
CA SER A 211 -2.45 -14.41 -4.97
C SER A 211 -2.03 -15.16 -3.71
N ARG A 212 -1.73 -16.46 -3.84
CA ARG A 212 -1.23 -17.26 -2.73
C ARG A 212 0.17 -16.86 -2.29
N LEU A 213 1.06 -16.57 -3.25
CA LEU A 213 2.38 -16.04 -2.95
C LEU A 213 2.29 -14.72 -2.18
N VAL A 214 1.36 -13.84 -2.58
CA VAL A 214 1.18 -12.54 -1.93
C VAL A 214 0.76 -12.66 -0.47
N ALA A 215 -0.19 -13.53 -0.08
CA ALA A 215 -0.51 -13.62 1.35
C ALA A 215 0.48 -14.46 2.16
N VAL A 216 1.21 -15.40 1.54
CA VAL A 216 2.37 -16.02 2.20
C VAL A 216 3.43 -14.95 2.51
N ALA A 217 3.72 -14.07 1.54
CA ALA A 217 4.63 -12.94 1.73
C ALA A 217 4.11 -11.96 2.80
N ALA A 218 2.80 -11.68 2.81
CA ALA A 218 2.16 -10.86 3.85
C ALA A 218 2.36 -11.45 5.24
N GLY A 219 1.98 -12.72 5.44
CA GLY A 219 2.15 -13.42 6.71
C GLY A 219 3.62 -13.51 7.13
N GLY A 220 4.51 -13.89 6.21
CA GLY A 220 5.95 -13.96 6.46
C GLY A 220 6.56 -12.62 6.87
N SER A 221 6.17 -11.53 6.21
CA SER A 221 6.66 -10.18 6.54
C SER A 221 6.19 -9.72 7.93
N LEU A 222 4.96 -10.04 8.33
CA LEU A 222 4.44 -9.73 9.66
C LEU A 222 5.13 -10.56 10.75
N VAL A 223 5.34 -11.85 10.52
CA VAL A 223 6.10 -12.72 11.45
C VAL A 223 7.53 -12.21 11.59
N ALA A 224 8.19 -11.86 10.49
CA ALA A 224 9.53 -11.28 10.52
C ALA A 224 9.56 -9.96 11.31
N LEU A 225 8.55 -9.09 11.11
CA LEU A 225 8.46 -7.82 11.82
C LEU A 225 8.32 -7.99 13.34
N VAL A 226 7.46 -8.92 13.77
CA VAL A 226 7.22 -9.22 15.20
C VAL A 226 8.43 -9.90 15.84
N THR A 227 9.05 -10.86 15.15
CA THR A 227 10.17 -11.64 15.71
C THR A 227 11.50 -10.89 15.71
N ALA A 228 11.72 -9.96 14.77
CA ALA A 228 12.93 -9.13 14.72
C ALA A 228 12.94 -8.01 15.78
N GLY A 229 11.90 -7.89 16.62
CA GLY A 229 11.80 -6.80 17.59
C GLY A 229 11.58 -5.42 16.96
N GLY A 230 11.15 -5.36 15.69
CA GLY A 230 10.99 -4.10 14.93
C GLY A 230 9.83 -3.20 15.40
N LEU A 231 9.32 -3.41 16.62
CA LEU A 231 8.24 -2.66 17.26
C LEU A 231 8.74 -1.81 18.44
N LEU A 232 10.05 -1.81 18.70
CA LEU A 232 10.73 -1.06 19.76
C LEU A 232 11.71 -0.06 19.17
#